data_AF-G3PGP1-F1
#
_entry.id   AF-G3PGP1-F1
#
_cell.length_a   1.000
_cell.length_b   1.000
_cell.length_c   1.000
_cell.angle_alpha   90.00
_cell.angle_beta   90.00
_cell.angle_gamma   90.00
#
_symmetry.space_group_name_H-M   'P 1'
#
loop_
_entity.id
_entity.type
_entity.pdbx_description
1 polymer ?
#
loop_
_entity_poly.entity_id
_entity_poly.type
_entity_poly.pdbx_seq_one_letter_code
_entity_poly.pdbx_strand_id
1 'polypeptide(L)'
;MKVTERTNSDVQIILYLFVTVTSKPQTRRWGHGPPAATAPPPPPARLKHPDTLASPVCLPPGLSKSLGLIEGFGGRGKGGLPATLSPAEDSDAKNLREKYGYNAYLSDRISLDRTIPDHRPGKCRKVGYPRDLPQISLIFIFVNEALSVILRSVHSAVNHTPAHLLKEIILVDDNSDDEQLKGPLEEYVNKRYPGLVKIVRNQKREGLIRARIEGWKVATAEVTGFFDAHVEFTPSWAEPVLARIKDDHKRIILPSIDNIKHDTFEVERYENSGHGYNWELWCMYINPPKQWWDEGDISAPIRTPAMIGCSFVSHGIDYGDISQRVELRKSLQCKSFEWYLDNVYPEMRRYNDTLYYGEIRNSKASHLCVDQGMKENHTATLHPCHGWGPQLGRYTKEGQLFLGPLGSTGDDTRCVVDDQISSFPQLLNCDKLTNVKQKTWHFSQNESLINRATGRCLEVVPANVYFGHLLVLQPCSGQRWTIKNTMKQ
;
A
#
# COMPACT_ATOMS: atom_id res chain seq x y z
N MET A 1 -26.74 2.73 -14.73
CA MET A 1 -26.39 1.41 -15.30
C MET A 1 -25.23 0.85 -14.50
N LYS A 2 -25.46 -0.22 -13.74
CA LYS A 2 -24.46 -0.90 -12.91
C LYS A 2 -23.49 -1.63 -13.86
N VAL A 3 -22.24 -1.22 -13.91
CA VAL A 3 -21.17 -2.04 -14.48
C VAL A 3 -20.69 -2.95 -13.37
N THR A 4 -21.14 -4.19 -13.40
CA THR A 4 -20.57 -5.31 -12.65
C THR A 4 -19.26 -5.70 -13.32
N GLU A 5 -18.14 -5.22 -12.80
CA GLU A 5 -16.83 -5.76 -13.15
C GLU A 5 -16.53 -6.92 -12.20
N ARG A 6 -16.57 -8.14 -12.75
CA ARG A 6 -15.89 -9.30 -12.17
C ARG A 6 -14.40 -9.06 -12.30
N THR A 7 -13.75 -8.66 -11.21
CA THR A 7 -12.36 -9.05 -10.98
C THR A 7 -12.36 -9.93 -9.74
N ASN A 8 -11.74 -11.10 -9.88
CA ASN A 8 -11.39 -11.98 -8.78
C ASN A 8 -10.22 -11.34 -8.03
N SER A 9 -10.44 -10.13 -7.51
CA SER A 9 -9.49 -9.45 -6.65
C SER A 9 -9.68 -10.07 -5.28
N ASP A 10 -8.74 -10.92 -4.87
CA ASP A 10 -8.50 -11.15 -3.45
C ASP A 10 -8.55 -9.77 -2.79
N VAL A 11 -9.55 -9.54 -1.92
CA VAL A 11 -9.56 -8.38 -1.05
C VAL A 11 -8.39 -8.58 -0.11
N GLN A 12 -7.21 -8.17 -0.57
CA GLN A 12 -6.06 -8.00 0.30
C GLN A 12 -6.45 -6.88 1.25
N ILE A 13 -6.45 -7.19 2.54
CA ILE A 13 -6.42 -6.17 3.57
C ILE A 13 -5.09 -5.43 3.34
N ILE A 14 -5.12 -4.32 2.61
CA ILE A 14 -3.93 -3.52 2.26
C ILE A 14 -3.48 -2.85 3.55
N LEU A 15 -2.50 -3.48 4.21
CA LEU A 15 -1.86 -3.01 5.43
C LEU A 15 -0.94 -1.82 5.12
N TYR A 16 -1.30 -0.63 5.57
CA TYR A 16 -0.42 0.52 5.63
C TYR A 16 0.35 0.52 6.95
N LEU A 17 1.65 0.31 6.85
CA LEU A 17 2.51 0.11 8.02
C LEU A 17 3.74 1.02 7.93
N PHE A 18 4.08 1.77 8.97
CA PHE A 18 5.45 2.28 9.14
C PHE A 18 5.71 2.85 10.52
N VAL A 19 6.98 2.82 10.91
CA VAL A 19 7.46 3.38 12.17
C VAL A 19 8.50 4.47 11.90
N THR A 20 8.28 5.65 12.50
CA THR A 20 9.11 6.85 12.31
C THR A 20 9.43 7.52 13.64
N VAL A 21 10.53 8.25 13.70
CA VAL A 21 10.94 9.04 14.87
C VAL A 21 10.16 10.36 14.90
N THR A 22 9.65 10.73 16.07
CA THR A 22 9.08 12.05 16.28
C THR A 22 10.19 13.04 16.60
N SER A 23 10.41 14.03 15.73
CA SER A 23 11.14 15.25 16.11
C SER A 23 10.14 16.39 16.16
N LYS A 24 9.70 16.77 17.36
CA LYS A 24 8.92 17.99 17.54
C LYS A 24 9.87 19.19 17.40
N PRO A 25 9.56 20.22 16.59
CA PRO A 25 10.36 21.43 16.58
C PRO A 25 10.29 22.07 17.97
N GLN A 26 11.45 22.19 18.64
CA GLN A 26 11.56 23.00 19.84
C GLN A 26 11.21 24.45 19.47
N THR A 27 10.14 24.97 20.05
CA THR A 27 9.83 26.40 19.98
C THR A 27 10.93 27.15 20.73
N ARG A 28 11.85 27.78 19.99
CA ARG A 28 12.78 28.76 20.55
C ARG A 28 11.99 29.96 21.07
N ARG A 29 11.75 30.02 22.38
CA ARG A 29 11.37 31.27 23.06
C ARG A 29 12.63 32.11 23.28
N TRP A 30 12.64 33.32 22.73
CA TRP A 30 13.66 34.35 22.94
C TRP A 30 13.25 35.27 24.11
N GLY A 31 14.16 35.46 25.08
CA GLY A 31 14.32 36.60 26.03
C GLY A 31 13.15 36.95 26.98
N HIS A 32 13.30 37.47 28.21
CA HIS A 32 14.40 37.96 29.06
C HIS A 32 13.91 38.04 30.53
N GLY A 33 14.80 37.93 31.52
CA GLY A 33 14.55 38.34 32.93
C GLY A 33 15.41 37.57 33.95
N PRO A 34 16.04 38.23 34.96
CA PRO A 34 17.07 37.64 35.83
C PRO A 34 16.45 36.76 36.95
N PRO A 35 17.24 35.84 37.56
CA PRO A 35 16.70 34.86 38.50
C PRO A 35 16.48 35.47 39.89
N ALA A 36 15.28 35.33 40.43
CA ALA A 36 15.02 35.48 41.86
C ALA A 36 15.34 34.15 42.57
N ALA A 37 16.10 34.23 43.66
CA ALA A 37 16.50 33.10 44.47
C ALA A 37 15.29 32.38 45.09
N THR A 38 15.17 31.07 44.84
CA THR A 38 14.18 30.19 45.48
C THR A 38 14.89 29.10 46.30
N ALA A 39 14.33 28.85 47.49
CA ALA A 39 14.84 27.97 48.54
C ALA A 39 14.99 26.49 48.08
N PRO A 40 15.86 25.69 48.74
CA PRO A 40 16.12 24.31 48.33
C PRO A 40 14.89 23.40 48.51
N PRO A 41 14.70 22.41 47.61
CA PRO A 41 13.61 21.45 47.72
C PRO A 41 13.83 20.49 48.92
N PRO A 42 12.75 19.96 49.52
CA PRO A 42 12.87 18.96 50.59
C PRO A 42 13.47 17.65 50.03
N PRO A 43 14.14 16.84 50.88
CA PRO A 43 14.83 15.63 50.43
C PRO A 43 13.85 14.60 49.83
N PRO A 44 14.30 13.79 48.85
CA PRO A 44 13.43 12.84 48.18
C PRO A 44 12.91 11.79 49.18
N ALA A 45 11.60 11.62 49.20
CA ALA A 45 10.97 10.50 49.88
C ALA A 45 11.50 9.20 49.25
N ARG A 46 12.02 8.31 50.10
CA ARG A 46 12.45 6.95 49.76
C ARG A 46 11.28 6.18 49.12
N LEU A 47 11.21 6.17 47.80
CA LEU A 47 10.41 5.20 47.06
C LEU A 47 11.10 3.85 47.19
N LYS A 48 10.48 2.94 47.94
CA LYS A 48 10.85 1.53 47.97
C LYS A 48 10.73 0.97 46.55
N HIS A 49 11.79 0.32 46.09
CA HIS A 49 11.79 -0.52 44.89
C HIS A 49 10.54 -1.40 44.81
N PRO A 50 9.84 -1.45 43.67
CA PRO A 50 9.01 -2.59 43.31
C PRO A 50 9.73 -3.40 42.23
N ASP A 51 10.75 -4.16 42.64
CA ASP A 51 11.13 -5.37 41.90
C ASP A 51 10.04 -6.41 42.17
N THR A 52 8.97 -6.39 41.37
CA THR A 52 8.01 -7.47 41.08
C THR A 52 6.74 -6.88 40.44
N LEU A 53 6.73 -6.77 39.11
CA LEU A 53 5.46 -6.79 38.37
C LEU A 53 5.18 -8.25 38.00
N ALA A 54 4.14 -8.76 38.64
CA ALA A 54 3.64 -10.11 38.56
C ALA A 54 3.14 -10.50 37.15
N SER A 55 3.01 -11.81 36.97
CA SER A 55 2.15 -12.57 36.04
C SER A 55 0.88 -11.84 35.51
N PRO A 56 0.32 -12.27 34.36
CA PRO A 56 -0.61 -11.45 33.56
C PRO A 56 -1.80 -11.00 34.41
N VAL A 57 -2.10 -9.71 34.32
CA VAL A 57 -3.20 -9.07 35.04
C VAL A 57 -4.51 -9.76 34.62
N CYS A 58 -5.04 -10.63 35.48
CA CYS A 58 -6.41 -11.10 35.40
C CYS A 58 -7.34 -9.91 35.67
N LEU A 59 -7.88 -9.35 34.59
CA LEU A 59 -8.89 -8.28 34.56
C LEU A 59 -10.32 -8.88 34.64
N PRO A 60 -11.35 -8.08 34.97
CA PRO A 60 -12.68 -8.59 35.32
C PRO A 60 -13.32 -9.39 34.16
N PRO A 61 -13.76 -10.63 34.39
CA PRO A 61 -14.40 -11.44 33.36
C PRO A 61 -15.73 -10.80 32.93
N GLY A 62 -15.91 -10.51 31.64
CA GLY A 62 -17.23 -10.23 31.06
C GLY A 62 -17.36 -9.00 30.16
N LEU A 63 -16.35 -8.14 30.06
CA LEU A 63 -16.44 -6.90 29.26
C LEU A 63 -16.62 -7.18 27.76
N SER A 64 -15.82 -8.09 27.20
CA SER A 64 -16.00 -8.55 25.82
C SER A 64 -17.32 -9.30 25.63
N LYS A 65 -17.75 -10.07 26.63
CA LYS A 65 -19.01 -10.83 26.57
C LYS A 65 -20.23 -9.92 26.45
N SER A 66 -20.24 -8.74 27.11
CA SER A 66 -21.31 -7.75 26.93
C SER A 66 -21.38 -7.14 25.53
N LEU A 67 -20.28 -7.22 24.77
CA LEU A 67 -20.21 -6.79 23.37
C LEU A 67 -20.40 -7.95 22.38
N GLY A 68 -20.68 -9.16 22.87
CA GLY A 68 -20.76 -10.36 22.03
C GLY A 68 -19.42 -10.90 21.53
N LEU A 69 -18.31 -10.43 22.11
CA LEU A 69 -16.94 -10.78 21.72
C LEU A 69 -16.33 -11.84 22.64
N ILE A 70 -15.30 -12.52 22.12
CA ILE A 70 -14.63 -13.64 22.78
C ILE A 70 -13.19 -13.23 23.15
N GLU A 71 -12.78 -13.54 24.37
CA GLU A 71 -11.41 -13.35 24.87
C GLU A 71 -10.73 -14.69 25.18
N GLY A 72 -9.40 -14.67 25.26
CA GLY A 72 -8.55 -15.82 25.62
C GLY A 72 -7.92 -16.56 24.43
N PHE A 73 -6.91 -17.39 24.69
CA PHE A 73 -6.05 -17.98 23.64
C PHE A 73 -6.67 -19.17 22.86
N GLY A 74 -7.97 -19.44 23.04
CA GLY A 74 -8.69 -20.58 22.48
C GLY A 74 -9.66 -20.19 21.36
N GLY A 75 -10.38 -21.18 20.84
CA GLY A 75 -11.49 -20.97 19.89
C GLY A 75 -11.09 -21.06 18.41
N ARG A 76 -11.99 -20.55 17.55
CA ARG A 76 -11.82 -20.56 16.10
C ARG A 76 -10.59 -19.73 15.70
N GLY A 77 -9.87 -20.16 14.67
CA GLY A 77 -8.71 -19.43 14.15
C GLY A 77 -7.49 -19.39 15.08
N LYS A 78 -7.45 -20.24 16.11
CA LYS A 78 -6.29 -20.37 17.00
C LYS A 78 -5.05 -20.79 16.21
N GLY A 79 -3.93 -20.12 16.50
CA GLY A 79 -2.65 -20.38 15.84
C GLY A 79 -2.59 -19.80 14.42
N GLY A 80 -3.49 -18.86 14.09
CA GLY A 80 -3.64 -18.29 12.75
C GLY A 80 -4.14 -19.28 11.69
N LEU A 81 -4.70 -20.42 12.10
CA LEU A 81 -5.31 -21.39 11.19
C LEU A 81 -6.62 -20.85 10.58
N PRO A 82 -7.07 -21.37 9.42
CA PRO A 82 -8.33 -20.96 8.84
C PRO A 82 -9.50 -21.27 9.77
N ALA A 83 -10.36 -20.28 9.98
CA ALA A 83 -11.60 -20.43 10.72
C ALA A 83 -12.79 -20.60 9.77
N THR A 84 -13.77 -21.41 10.17
CA THR A 84 -14.93 -21.73 9.34
C THR A 84 -16.25 -21.39 10.04
N LEU A 85 -17.28 -21.16 9.22
CA LEU A 85 -18.67 -21.00 9.63
C LEU A 85 -19.46 -22.26 9.25
N SER A 86 -20.50 -22.57 10.02
CA SER A 86 -21.52 -23.53 9.58
C SER A 86 -22.36 -22.96 8.43
N PRO A 87 -23.06 -23.79 7.64
CA PRO A 87 -23.89 -23.30 6.52
C PRO A 87 -24.98 -22.28 6.93
N ALA A 88 -25.56 -22.44 8.13
CA ALA A 88 -26.55 -21.49 8.65
C ALA A 88 -25.90 -20.14 9.00
N GLU A 89 -24.76 -20.18 9.69
CA GLU A 89 -23.97 -18.98 10.01
C GLU A 89 -23.48 -18.23 8.76
N ASP A 90 -23.19 -18.96 7.67
CA ASP A 90 -22.69 -18.36 6.44
C ASP A 90 -23.76 -17.48 5.75
N SER A 91 -25.04 -17.87 5.87
CA SER A 91 -26.17 -17.05 5.39
C SER A 91 -26.25 -15.72 6.13
N ASP A 92 -26.04 -15.73 7.45
CA ASP A 92 -26.06 -14.52 8.30
C ASP A 92 -24.85 -13.62 8.03
N ALA A 93 -23.71 -14.22 7.65
CA ALA A 93 -22.46 -13.49 7.39
C ALA A 93 -22.50 -12.64 6.11
N LYS A 94 -23.42 -12.92 5.17
CA LYS A 94 -23.44 -12.29 3.84
C LYS A 94 -23.49 -10.76 3.89
N ASN A 95 -24.40 -10.21 4.70
CA ASN A 95 -24.57 -8.74 4.79
C ASN A 95 -23.33 -8.07 5.38
N LEU A 96 -22.68 -8.69 6.36
CA LEU A 96 -21.46 -8.15 6.97
C LEU A 96 -20.25 -8.25 6.03
N ARG A 97 -20.15 -9.32 5.24
CA ARG A 97 -19.13 -9.44 4.18
C ARG A 97 -19.26 -8.32 3.15
N GLU A 98 -20.48 -8.03 2.70
CA GLU A 98 -20.73 -6.94 1.75
C GLU A 98 -20.45 -5.55 2.38
N LYS A 99 -20.77 -5.35 3.67
CA LYS A 99 -20.52 -4.08 4.38
C LYS A 99 -19.02 -3.79 4.55
N TYR A 100 -18.24 -4.76 5.02
CA TYR A 100 -16.84 -4.53 5.41
C TYR A 100 -15.82 -4.97 4.35
N GLY A 101 -16.22 -5.75 3.34
CA GLY A 101 -15.31 -6.34 2.35
C GLY A 101 -14.58 -7.59 2.85
N TYR A 102 -14.83 -8.00 4.09
CA TYR A 102 -14.26 -9.20 4.72
C TYR A 102 -15.27 -9.81 5.71
N ASN A 103 -15.01 -11.02 6.20
CA ASN A 103 -15.93 -11.80 7.01
C ASN A 103 -16.00 -11.35 8.49
N ALA A 104 -16.49 -10.14 8.73
CA ALA A 104 -16.63 -9.58 10.08
C ALA A 104 -17.47 -10.49 11.01
N TYR A 105 -18.49 -11.18 10.48
CA TYR A 105 -19.30 -12.14 11.24
C TYR A 105 -18.46 -13.28 11.84
N LEU A 106 -17.53 -13.83 11.05
CA LEU A 106 -16.56 -14.81 11.53
C LEU A 106 -15.57 -14.17 12.51
N SER A 107 -15.13 -12.95 12.23
CA SER A 107 -14.25 -12.20 13.11
C SER A 107 -14.82 -12.06 14.52
N ASP A 108 -16.10 -11.76 14.68
CA ASP A 108 -16.75 -11.64 15.99
C ASP A 108 -16.69 -12.95 16.82
N ARG A 109 -16.51 -14.09 16.14
CA ARG A 109 -16.38 -15.43 16.74
C ARG A 109 -14.94 -15.92 16.86
N ILE A 110 -13.97 -15.09 16.47
CA ILE A 110 -12.55 -15.33 16.67
C ILE A 110 -12.10 -14.49 17.86
N SER A 111 -11.41 -15.13 18.79
CA SER A 111 -10.93 -14.45 20.00
C SER A 111 -10.09 -13.22 19.70
N LEU A 112 -10.25 -12.18 20.52
CA LEU A 112 -9.41 -10.99 20.53
C LEU A 112 -7.96 -11.29 20.93
N ASP A 113 -7.73 -12.38 21.68
CA ASP A 113 -6.42 -12.82 22.17
C ASP A 113 -5.92 -14.08 21.45
N ARG A 114 -6.39 -14.37 20.23
CA ARG A 114 -5.94 -15.57 19.50
C ARG A 114 -4.42 -15.55 19.30
N THR A 115 -3.80 -16.72 19.35
CA THR A 115 -2.38 -16.86 19.00
C THR A 115 -2.21 -16.86 17.48
N ILE A 116 -1.11 -16.31 16.97
CA ILE A 116 -0.73 -16.34 15.55
C ILE A 116 0.60 -17.09 15.35
N PRO A 117 0.87 -17.64 14.15
CA PRO A 117 2.08 -18.42 13.90
C PRO A 117 3.33 -17.52 13.86
N ASP A 118 4.46 -18.05 14.32
CA ASP A 118 5.74 -17.37 14.21
C ASP A 118 6.44 -17.77 12.89
N HIS A 119 6.30 -16.95 11.86
CA HIS A 119 6.94 -17.17 10.56
C HIS A 119 8.39 -16.66 10.47
N ARG A 120 8.95 -16.11 11.56
CA ARG A 120 10.28 -15.50 11.53
C ARG A 120 11.36 -16.55 11.21
N PRO A 121 12.39 -16.18 10.42
CA PRO A 121 13.57 -17.00 10.21
C PRO A 121 14.24 -17.44 11.51
N GLY A 122 14.89 -18.61 11.49
CA GLY A 122 15.58 -19.16 12.67
C GLY A 122 16.63 -18.23 13.28
N LYS A 123 17.27 -17.37 12.47
CA LYS A 123 18.20 -16.34 12.94
C LYS A 123 17.48 -15.25 13.74
N CYS A 124 16.37 -14.69 13.22
CA CYS A 124 15.58 -13.67 13.90
C CYS A 124 15.11 -14.10 15.31
N ARG A 125 14.74 -15.37 15.48
CA ARG A 125 14.29 -15.92 16.77
C ARG A 125 15.39 -15.98 17.84
N LYS A 126 16.65 -15.96 17.43
CA LYS A 126 17.82 -16.06 18.33
C LYS A 126 18.46 -14.69 18.63
N VAL A 127 18.06 -13.64 17.94
CA VAL A 127 18.61 -12.29 18.15
C VAL A 127 18.11 -11.74 19.48
N GLY A 128 19.04 -11.35 20.34
CA GLY A 128 18.75 -10.56 21.53
C GLY A 128 18.85 -9.06 21.23
N TYR A 129 17.97 -8.28 21.83
CA TYR A 129 17.97 -6.82 21.69
C TYR A 129 18.30 -6.16 23.03
N PRO A 130 18.92 -4.96 23.02
CA PRO A 130 19.13 -4.17 24.23
C PRO A 130 17.79 -3.88 24.94
N ARG A 131 17.80 -3.74 26.27
CA ARG A 131 16.60 -3.36 27.04
C ARG A 131 16.29 -1.86 26.98
N ASP A 132 17.30 -1.04 26.68
CA ASP A 132 17.22 0.41 26.64
C ASP A 132 16.78 0.92 25.25
N LEU A 133 15.69 0.38 24.73
CA LEU A 133 15.10 0.82 23.45
C LEU A 133 14.13 2.00 23.68
N PRO A 134 13.98 2.90 22.68
CA PRO A 134 13.05 4.02 22.80
C PRO A 134 11.60 3.51 22.91
N GLN A 135 10.77 4.25 23.65
CA GLN A 135 9.34 3.93 23.74
C GLN A 135 8.62 4.28 22.43
N ILE A 136 7.53 3.57 22.14
CA ILE A 136 6.70 3.73 20.95
C ILE A 136 5.25 4.10 21.29
N SER A 137 4.70 5.07 20.55
CA SER A 137 3.26 5.35 20.46
C SER A 137 2.71 4.65 19.21
N LEU A 138 1.72 3.78 19.37
CA LEU A 138 1.05 3.13 18.24
C LEU A 138 -0.20 3.91 17.86
N ILE A 139 -0.37 4.21 16.57
CA ILE A 139 -1.49 5.00 16.05
C ILE A 139 -2.27 4.14 15.06
N PHE A 140 -3.52 3.87 15.39
CA PHE A 140 -4.48 3.18 14.54
C PHE A 140 -5.48 4.17 13.99
N ILE A 141 -5.67 4.20 12.68
CA ILE A 141 -6.66 5.06 12.02
C ILE A 141 -7.79 4.19 11.51
N PHE A 142 -9.03 4.61 11.75
CA PHE A 142 -10.20 3.86 11.31
C PHE A 142 -11.36 4.74 10.88
N VAL A 143 -12.18 4.19 9.99
CA VAL A 143 -13.51 4.69 9.64
C VAL A 143 -14.42 3.48 9.44
N ASN A 144 -15.47 3.36 10.26
CA ASN A 144 -16.43 2.24 10.19
C ASN A 144 -15.77 0.84 10.17
N GLU A 145 -14.75 0.64 11.00
CA GLU A 145 -14.08 -0.66 11.17
C GLU A 145 -14.93 -1.61 12.03
N ALA A 146 -14.85 -2.93 11.79
CA ALA A 146 -15.53 -3.88 12.67
C ALA A 146 -14.94 -3.84 14.10
N LEU A 147 -15.81 -3.81 15.11
CA LEU A 147 -15.40 -3.69 16.51
C LEU A 147 -14.47 -4.83 16.95
N SER A 148 -14.76 -6.07 16.55
CA SER A 148 -13.91 -7.22 16.84
C SER A 148 -12.51 -7.11 16.24
N VAL A 149 -12.38 -6.48 15.07
CA VAL A 149 -11.11 -6.33 14.35
C VAL A 149 -10.24 -5.26 14.99
N ILE A 150 -10.78 -4.06 15.24
CA ILE A 150 -10.01 -3.00 15.91
C ILE A 150 -9.58 -3.41 17.32
N LEU A 151 -10.46 -4.09 18.08
CA LEU A 151 -10.10 -4.58 19.40
C LEU A 151 -9.07 -5.70 19.35
N ARG A 152 -9.11 -6.59 18.34
CA ARG A 152 -8.07 -7.61 18.16
C ARG A 152 -6.70 -6.98 17.86
N SER A 153 -6.66 -5.92 17.06
CA SER A 153 -5.44 -5.14 16.82
C SER A 153 -4.87 -4.54 18.10
N VAL A 154 -5.72 -3.94 18.95
CA VAL A 154 -5.33 -3.39 20.25
C VAL A 154 -4.83 -4.48 21.20
N HIS A 155 -5.57 -5.59 21.32
CA HIS A 155 -5.17 -6.73 22.15
C HIS A 155 -3.83 -7.30 21.70
N SER A 156 -3.66 -7.53 20.40
CA SER A 156 -2.43 -8.05 19.82
C SER A 156 -1.25 -7.10 20.06
N ALA A 157 -1.44 -5.80 19.90
CA ALA A 157 -0.42 -4.79 20.19
C ALA A 157 0.03 -4.82 21.66
N VAL A 158 -0.92 -4.91 22.60
CA VAL A 158 -0.61 -4.98 24.05
C VAL A 158 0.05 -6.32 24.41
N ASN A 159 -0.45 -7.43 23.87
CA ASN A 159 0.04 -8.77 24.19
C ASN A 159 1.44 -9.04 23.62
N HIS A 160 1.81 -8.43 22.49
CA HIS A 160 3.05 -8.71 21.78
C HIS A 160 4.09 -7.56 21.81
N THR A 161 3.81 -6.48 22.53
CA THR A 161 4.78 -5.39 22.74
C THR A 161 5.18 -5.34 24.22
N PRO A 162 6.48 -5.41 24.56
CA PRO A 162 6.92 -5.30 25.95
C PRO A 162 6.43 -4.01 26.62
N ALA A 163 5.90 -4.11 27.85
CA ALA A 163 5.27 -2.99 28.55
C ALA A 163 6.16 -1.76 28.77
N HIS A 164 7.48 -1.95 28.86
CA HIS A 164 8.43 -0.83 28.98
C HIS A 164 8.63 -0.08 27.65
N LEU A 165 8.33 -0.71 26.50
CA LEU A 165 8.44 -0.11 25.16
C LEU A 165 7.12 0.52 24.71
N LEU A 166 5.97 -0.07 25.05
CA LEU A 166 4.67 0.47 24.65
C LEU A 166 4.28 1.65 25.55
N LYS A 167 4.38 2.89 25.02
CA LYS A 167 4.02 4.10 25.76
C LYS A 167 2.51 4.29 25.83
N GLU A 168 1.87 4.19 24.68
CA GLU A 168 0.46 4.48 24.48
C GLU A 168 -0.03 3.93 23.14
N ILE A 169 -1.34 3.72 23.06
CA ILE A 169 -2.06 3.40 21.83
C ILE A 169 -3.05 4.54 21.56
N ILE A 170 -3.06 5.07 20.34
CA ILE A 170 -3.91 6.17 19.91
C ILE A 170 -4.82 5.66 18.80
N LEU A 171 -6.12 5.59 19.08
CA LEU A 171 -7.16 5.23 18.12
C LEU A 171 -7.73 6.52 17.53
N VAL A 172 -7.54 6.75 16.24
CA VAL A 172 -8.05 7.92 15.52
C VAL A 172 -9.30 7.54 14.72
N ASP A 173 -10.45 7.98 15.21
CA ASP A 173 -11.75 7.85 14.54
C ASP A 173 -11.90 8.98 13.51
N ASP A 174 -11.82 8.64 12.22
CA ASP A 174 -12.03 9.59 11.12
C ASP A 174 -13.52 9.77 10.79
N ASN A 175 -14.29 10.11 11.82
CA ASN A 175 -15.73 10.35 11.76
C ASN A 175 -16.54 9.13 11.27
N SER A 176 -16.41 8.00 11.99
CA SER A 176 -17.26 6.81 11.81
C SER A 176 -18.72 7.10 12.19
N ASP A 177 -19.65 6.41 11.53
CA ASP A 177 -21.09 6.48 11.81
C ASP A 177 -21.59 5.27 12.62
N ASP A 178 -20.75 4.23 12.78
CA ASP A 178 -21.11 3.04 13.56
C ASP A 178 -21.11 3.34 15.06
N GLU A 179 -22.28 3.21 15.70
CA GLU A 179 -22.48 3.46 17.13
C GLU A 179 -21.60 2.59 18.03
N GLN A 180 -21.22 1.38 17.59
CA GLN A 180 -20.32 0.51 18.35
C GLN A 180 -18.93 1.12 18.54
N LEU A 181 -18.50 1.99 17.63
CA LEU A 181 -17.21 2.68 17.66
C LEU A 181 -17.24 3.97 18.50
N LYS A 182 -18.40 4.33 19.05
CA LYS A 182 -18.59 5.50 19.91
C LYS A 182 -18.45 5.11 21.38
N GLY A 183 -19.54 5.17 22.13
CA GLY A 183 -19.58 4.84 23.56
C GLY A 183 -19.06 3.44 23.91
N PRO A 184 -19.48 2.37 23.21
CA PRO A 184 -19.07 1.00 23.55
C PRO A 184 -17.56 0.77 23.43
N LEU A 185 -16.92 1.24 22.35
CA LEU A 185 -15.47 1.18 22.18
C LEU A 185 -14.74 1.96 23.29
N GLU A 186 -15.21 3.17 23.60
CA GLU A 186 -14.60 4.03 24.61
C GLU A 186 -14.71 3.42 26.02
N GLU A 187 -15.88 2.92 26.39
CA GLU A 187 -16.08 2.21 27.64
C GLU A 187 -15.18 0.97 27.75
N TYR A 188 -15.07 0.20 26.66
CA TYR A 188 -14.25 -0.99 26.61
C TYR A 188 -12.78 -0.66 26.89
N VAL A 189 -12.18 0.24 26.10
CA VAL A 189 -10.75 0.54 26.22
C VAL A 189 -10.40 1.24 27.53
N ASN A 190 -11.29 2.09 28.06
CA ASN A 190 -11.06 2.77 29.33
C ASN A 190 -11.07 1.80 30.51
N LYS A 191 -11.95 0.79 30.50
CA LYS A 191 -12.01 -0.23 31.56
C LYS A 191 -10.89 -1.27 31.43
N ARG A 192 -10.58 -1.69 30.20
CA ARG A 192 -9.61 -2.76 29.92
C ARG A 192 -8.16 -2.27 29.99
N TYR A 193 -7.89 -1.07 29.47
CA TYR A 193 -6.54 -0.52 29.29
C TYR A 193 -6.44 0.90 29.86
N PRO A 194 -6.70 1.09 31.17
CA PRO A 194 -6.81 2.42 31.78
C PRO A 194 -5.54 3.25 31.57
N GLY A 195 -5.69 4.39 30.90
CA GLY A 195 -4.60 5.35 30.63
C GLY A 195 -3.62 4.95 29.51
N LEU A 196 -3.69 3.71 29.00
CA LEU A 196 -2.82 3.23 27.93
C LEU A 196 -3.39 3.54 26.54
N VAL A 197 -4.70 3.38 26.35
CA VAL A 197 -5.39 3.62 25.08
C VAL A 197 -6.10 4.97 25.12
N LYS A 198 -5.90 5.78 24.07
CA LYS A 198 -6.53 7.09 23.89
C LYS A 198 -7.33 7.11 22.60
N ILE A 199 -8.49 7.76 22.59
CA ILE A 199 -9.30 7.93 21.38
C ILE A 199 -9.25 9.41 20.96
N VAL A 200 -8.92 9.65 19.69
CA VAL A 200 -8.99 10.95 19.04
C VAL A 200 -10.11 10.89 18.00
N ARG A 201 -11.03 11.85 18.01
CA ARG A 201 -12.17 11.87 17.07
C ARG A 201 -12.13 13.11 16.20
N ASN A 202 -12.13 12.91 14.88
CA ASN A 202 -12.32 13.99 13.93
C ASN A 202 -13.80 14.40 13.89
N GLN A 203 -14.05 15.71 13.74
CA GLN A 203 -15.41 16.27 13.66
C GLN A 203 -16.08 16.05 12.31
N LYS A 204 -15.30 15.70 11.29
CA LYS A 204 -15.74 15.38 9.93
C LYS A 204 -14.77 14.38 9.33
N ARG A 205 -15.18 13.71 8.26
CA ARG A 205 -14.30 12.78 7.54
C ARG A 205 -13.19 13.55 6.82
N GLU A 206 -11.97 13.43 7.32
CA GLU A 206 -10.80 14.13 6.82
C GLU A 206 -9.98 13.29 5.84
N GLY A 207 -10.07 11.96 5.94
CA GLY A 207 -9.26 11.00 5.20
C GLY A 207 -7.97 10.61 5.92
N LEU A 208 -7.42 9.46 5.51
CA LEU A 208 -6.30 8.75 6.16
C LEU A 208 -5.10 9.64 6.50
N ILE A 209 -4.66 10.50 5.58
CA ILE A 209 -3.47 11.35 5.75
C ILE A 209 -3.66 12.35 6.89
N ARG A 210 -4.80 13.04 6.92
CA ARG A 210 -5.08 14.04 7.96
C ARG A 210 -5.35 13.38 9.31
N ALA A 211 -6.07 12.25 9.32
CA ALA A 211 -6.25 11.47 10.53
C ALA A 211 -4.92 10.97 11.13
N ARG A 212 -3.96 10.52 10.31
CA ARG A 212 -2.58 10.21 10.77
C ARG A 212 -1.93 11.41 11.47
N ILE A 213 -2.08 12.61 10.91
CA ILE A 213 -1.53 13.84 11.49
C ILE A 213 -2.19 14.16 12.84
N GLU A 214 -3.51 14.01 12.97
CA GLU A 214 -4.21 14.24 14.24
C GLU A 214 -3.75 13.28 15.34
N GLY A 215 -3.59 12.00 15.02
CA GLY A 215 -2.98 11.04 15.95
C GLY A 215 -1.54 11.44 16.32
N TRP A 216 -0.73 11.84 15.34
CA TRP A 216 0.67 12.20 15.56
C TRP A 216 0.84 13.43 16.47
N LYS A 217 -0.06 14.43 16.37
CA LYS A 217 -0.03 15.62 17.22
C LYS A 217 -0.12 15.30 18.72
N VAL A 218 -0.94 14.30 19.08
CA VAL A 218 -1.16 13.90 20.47
C VAL A 218 -0.17 12.87 20.99
N ALA A 219 0.61 12.23 20.10
CA ALA A 219 1.63 11.28 20.48
C ALA A 219 2.76 11.91 21.32
N THR A 220 3.21 11.15 22.31
CA THR A 220 4.17 11.59 23.34
C THR A 220 5.43 10.73 23.43
N ALA A 221 5.47 9.54 22.82
CA ALA A 221 6.67 8.73 22.77
C ALA A 221 7.69 9.27 21.77
N GLU A 222 8.96 8.84 21.91
CA GLU A 222 10.03 9.19 20.97
C GLU A 222 9.77 8.67 19.56
N VAL A 223 9.25 7.44 19.47
CA VAL A 223 8.94 6.78 18.20
C VAL A 223 7.43 6.67 18.02
N THR A 224 6.94 6.88 16.80
CA THR A 224 5.53 6.68 16.44
C THR A 224 5.42 5.62 15.36
N GLY A 225 4.55 4.64 15.59
CA GLY A 225 4.19 3.63 14.60
C GLY A 225 2.76 3.85 14.10
N PHE A 226 2.59 3.88 12.79
CA PHE A 226 1.30 3.99 12.12
C PHE A 226 0.89 2.62 11.59
N PHE A 227 -0.31 2.21 11.97
CA PHE A 227 -0.88 0.91 11.66
C PHE A 227 -2.32 1.09 11.20
N ASP A 228 -2.77 0.22 10.32
CA ASP A 228 -4.20 0.08 10.06
C ASP A 228 -4.90 -0.57 11.24
N ALA A 229 -6.21 -0.34 11.35
CA ALA A 229 -7.01 -0.85 12.44
C ALA A 229 -7.26 -2.36 12.40
N HIS A 230 -6.78 -3.06 11.37
CA HIS A 230 -7.00 -4.48 11.11
C HIS A 230 -5.68 -5.26 10.96
N VAL A 231 -4.85 -5.19 12.00
CA VAL A 231 -3.53 -5.83 12.05
C VAL A 231 -3.45 -6.81 13.22
N GLU A 232 -2.59 -7.83 13.12
CA GLU A 232 -2.22 -8.67 14.25
C GLU A 232 -0.69 -8.75 14.34
N PHE A 233 -0.14 -8.38 15.49
CA PHE A 233 1.28 -8.28 15.75
C PHE A 233 1.88 -9.62 16.14
N THR A 234 3.03 -9.96 15.56
CA THR A 234 3.80 -11.14 15.95
C THR A 234 4.63 -10.88 17.21
N PRO A 235 4.94 -11.91 18.01
CA PRO A 235 5.84 -11.77 19.14
C PRO A 235 7.20 -11.17 18.74
N SER A 236 7.68 -10.22 19.54
CA SER A 236 8.95 -9.51 19.37
C SER A 236 9.10 -8.75 18.04
N TRP A 237 8.00 -8.19 17.53
CA TRP A 237 8.02 -7.36 16.33
C TRP A 237 8.68 -5.98 16.57
N ALA A 238 8.57 -5.44 17.80
CA ALA A 238 8.90 -4.05 18.10
C ALA A 238 10.41 -3.85 18.30
N GLU A 239 11.07 -4.79 18.98
CA GLU A 239 12.49 -4.74 19.33
C GLU A 239 13.42 -4.59 18.12
N PRO A 240 13.30 -5.39 17.03
CA PRO A 240 14.10 -5.16 15.82
C PRO A 240 13.86 -3.79 15.21
N VAL A 241 12.60 -3.32 15.19
CA VAL A 241 12.24 -2.03 14.62
C VAL A 241 12.89 -0.89 15.41
N LEU A 242 12.72 -0.90 16.73
CA LEU A 242 13.22 0.14 17.63
C LEU A 242 14.75 0.12 17.72
N ALA A 243 15.38 -1.05 17.68
CA ALA A 243 16.83 -1.15 17.64
C ALA A 243 17.41 -0.47 16.39
N ARG A 244 16.81 -0.71 15.20
CA ARG A 244 17.28 -0.09 13.95
C ARG A 244 17.08 1.42 13.90
N ILE A 245 16.02 1.90 14.53
CA ILE A 245 15.74 3.34 14.68
C ILE A 245 16.71 3.97 15.68
N LYS A 246 17.00 3.29 16.80
CA LYS A 246 17.97 3.76 17.79
C LYS A 246 19.38 3.89 17.19
N ASP A 247 19.77 2.92 16.35
CA ASP A 247 21.05 2.96 15.63
C ASP A 247 21.16 4.19 14.72
N ASP A 248 20.06 4.61 14.09
CA ASP A 248 20.01 5.76 13.18
C ASP A 248 18.57 6.28 13.05
N HIS A 249 18.32 7.41 13.69
CA HIS A 249 17.01 8.05 13.76
C HIS A 249 16.48 8.54 12.39
N LYS A 250 17.30 8.53 11.34
CA LYS A 250 16.87 8.88 9.98
C LYS A 250 16.25 7.70 9.23
N ARG A 251 16.27 6.50 9.81
CA ARG A 251 15.66 5.31 9.23
C ARG A 251 14.16 5.29 9.51
N ILE A 252 13.39 5.12 8.44
CA ILE A 252 11.99 4.75 8.51
C ILE A 252 11.93 3.24 8.32
N ILE A 253 11.27 2.54 9.23
CA ILE A 253 11.23 1.08 9.22
C ILE A 253 9.82 0.61 8.87
N LEU A 254 9.78 -0.28 7.90
CA LEU A 254 8.60 -1.04 7.51
C LEU A 254 8.76 -2.47 8.04
N PRO A 255 7.91 -2.92 8.99
CA PRO A 255 7.87 -4.33 9.36
C PRO A 255 7.46 -5.22 8.18
N SER A 256 7.84 -6.50 8.22
CA SER A 256 7.29 -7.48 7.28
C SER A 256 5.78 -7.59 7.47
N ILE A 257 5.06 -7.69 6.36
CA ILE A 257 3.60 -7.74 6.33
C ILE A 257 3.18 -9.12 5.84
N ASP A 258 2.59 -9.91 6.72
CA ASP A 258 1.96 -11.19 6.38
C ASP A 258 0.48 -10.97 6.05
N ASN A 259 -0.10 -11.89 5.28
CA ASN A 259 -1.47 -11.78 4.81
C ASN A 259 -2.45 -12.40 5.82
N ILE A 260 -3.54 -11.70 6.14
CA ILE A 260 -4.70 -12.27 6.85
C ILE A 260 -5.83 -12.42 5.84
N LYS A 261 -6.25 -13.66 5.57
CA LYS A 261 -7.34 -13.94 4.62
C LYS A 261 -8.63 -13.25 5.04
N HIS A 262 -9.22 -12.48 4.13
CA HIS A 262 -10.45 -11.73 4.38
C HIS A 262 -11.66 -12.61 4.69
N ASP A 263 -11.68 -13.88 4.26
CA ASP A 263 -12.81 -14.80 4.40
C ASP A 263 -12.67 -15.78 5.57
N THR A 264 -11.46 -16.33 5.80
CA THR A 264 -11.17 -17.35 6.83
C THR A 264 -10.36 -16.84 8.02
N PHE A 265 -9.78 -15.63 7.94
CA PHE A 265 -8.84 -15.08 8.92
C PHE A 265 -7.57 -15.94 9.13
N GLU A 266 -7.25 -16.82 8.19
CA GLU A 266 -5.98 -17.54 8.14
C GLU A 266 -4.81 -16.55 7.97
N VAL A 267 -3.72 -16.79 8.70
CA VAL A 267 -2.49 -16.03 8.58
C VAL A 267 -1.56 -16.78 7.62
N GLU A 268 -1.30 -16.17 6.47
CA GLU A 268 -0.36 -16.67 5.47
C GLU A 268 0.92 -15.84 5.47
N ARG A 269 2.06 -16.52 5.56
CA ARG A 269 3.35 -15.88 5.39
C ARG A 269 3.46 -15.27 3.99
N TYR A 270 3.84 -13.99 3.92
CA TYR A 270 4.19 -13.35 2.65
C TYR A 270 5.69 -13.51 2.35
N GLU A 271 6.05 -13.57 1.08
CA GLU A 271 7.46 -13.65 0.69
C GLU A 271 8.19 -12.33 0.91
N ASN A 272 9.45 -12.41 1.34
CA ASN A 272 10.31 -11.26 1.56
C ASN A 272 10.45 -10.45 0.26
N SER A 273 9.87 -9.26 0.26
CA SER A 273 9.80 -8.39 -0.92
C SER A 273 10.30 -6.98 -0.58
N GLY A 274 10.92 -6.33 -1.55
CA GLY A 274 11.03 -4.87 -1.55
C GLY A 274 9.72 -4.24 -2.02
N HIS A 275 9.61 -2.93 -1.90
CA HIS A 275 8.46 -2.16 -2.40
C HIS A 275 8.95 -1.03 -3.31
N GLY A 276 8.30 -0.89 -4.45
CA GLY A 276 8.59 0.14 -5.43
C GLY A 276 7.30 0.70 -6.01
N TYR A 277 7.42 1.38 -7.15
CA TYR A 277 6.29 1.81 -7.94
C TYR A 277 6.60 1.71 -9.44
N ASN A 278 5.56 1.63 -10.27
CA ASN A 278 5.68 1.74 -11.73
C ASN A 278 5.54 3.20 -12.19
N TRP A 279 5.62 3.49 -13.48
CA TRP A 279 5.54 4.88 -13.97
C TRP A 279 4.14 5.49 -13.95
N GLU A 280 3.12 4.68 -13.69
CA GLU A 280 1.78 5.14 -13.31
C GLU A 280 1.68 5.45 -11.79
N LEU A 281 2.81 5.30 -11.07
CA LEU A 281 2.97 5.43 -9.61
C LEU A 281 2.13 4.43 -8.80
N TRP A 282 1.71 3.31 -9.39
CA TRP A 282 1.15 2.20 -8.63
C TRP A 282 2.22 1.59 -7.75
N CYS A 283 1.92 1.45 -6.46
CA CYS A 283 2.81 0.75 -5.53
C CYS A 283 2.84 -0.73 -5.88
N MET A 284 4.04 -1.33 -5.86
CA MET A 284 4.23 -2.73 -6.22
C MET A 284 5.19 -3.42 -5.26
N TYR A 285 4.96 -4.71 -5.04
CA TYR A 285 6.00 -5.60 -4.54
C TYR A 285 7.05 -5.80 -5.62
N ILE A 286 8.32 -5.69 -5.25
CA ILE A 286 9.47 -5.92 -6.12
C ILE A 286 10.43 -6.90 -5.47
N ASN A 287 11.26 -7.54 -6.28
CA ASN A 287 12.34 -8.36 -5.75
C ASN A 287 13.27 -7.51 -4.88
N PRO A 288 13.77 -8.05 -3.75
CA PRO A 288 14.84 -7.40 -2.99
C PRO A 288 16.04 -7.07 -3.89
N PRO A 289 16.83 -6.03 -3.55
CA PRO A 289 18.02 -5.67 -4.30
C PRO A 289 18.98 -6.85 -4.45
N LYS A 290 19.69 -6.94 -5.57
CA LYS A 290 20.63 -8.05 -5.85
C LYS A 290 21.62 -8.27 -4.71
N GLN A 291 22.15 -7.19 -4.12
CA GLN A 291 23.06 -7.26 -2.98
C GLN A 291 22.49 -8.09 -1.81
N TRP A 292 21.21 -7.94 -1.50
CA TRP A 292 20.57 -8.68 -0.40
C TRP A 292 20.52 -10.19 -0.68
N TRP A 293 20.31 -10.56 -1.95
CA TRP A 293 20.39 -11.97 -2.39
C TRP A 293 21.82 -12.51 -2.32
N ASP A 294 22.81 -11.71 -2.73
CA ASP A 294 24.22 -12.09 -2.70
C ASP A 294 24.71 -12.30 -1.25
N GLU A 295 24.17 -11.56 -0.28
CA GLU A 295 24.44 -11.73 1.16
C GLU A 295 23.83 -13.03 1.74
N GLY A 296 22.74 -13.54 1.15
CA GLY A 296 22.11 -14.81 1.52
C GLY A 296 21.44 -14.85 2.91
N ASP A 297 21.40 -13.73 3.64
CA ASP A 297 20.81 -13.64 4.96
C ASP A 297 19.37 -13.12 4.90
N ILE A 298 18.41 -14.04 4.94
CA ILE A 298 16.98 -13.72 4.91
C ILE A 298 16.47 -12.94 6.14
N SER A 299 17.30 -12.75 7.18
CA SER A 299 17.00 -11.90 8.34
C SER A 299 17.52 -10.47 8.20
N ALA A 300 18.34 -10.20 7.19
CA ALA A 300 18.87 -8.86 6.95
C ALA A 300 17.76 -7.91 6.47
N PRO A 301 17.80 -6.62 6.86
CA PRO A 301 16.82 -5.65 6.41
C PRO A 301 16.91 -5.42 4.90
N ILE A 302 15.75 -5.31 4.25
CA ILE A 302 15.66 -5.01 2.83
C ILE A 302 15.60 -3.49 2.65
N ARG A 303 16.50 -2.91 1.85
CA ARG A 303 16.37 -1.52 1.41
C ARG A 303 15.30 -1.45 0.34
N THR A 304 14.29 -0.62 0.57
CA THR A 304 13.12 -0.51 -0.29
C THR A 304 13.03 0.88 -0.91
N PRO A 305 12.87 1.02 -2.23
CA PRO A 305 12.72 2.30 -2.91
C PRO A 305 11.52 3.13 -2.45
N ALA A 306 10.39 2.46 -2.26
CA ALA A 306 9.15 3.04 -1.80
C ALA A 306 8.58 2.24 -0.64
N MET A 307 7.45 2.69 -0.11
CA MET A 307 6.70 1.99 0.93
C MET A 307 5.25 1.87 0.53
N ILE A 308 4.63 0.74 0.85
CA ILE A 308 3.16 0.62 0.80
C ILE A 308 2.62 1.59 1.84
N GLY A 309 1.88 2.61 1.38
CA GLY A 309 1.78 3.81 2.19
C GLY A 309 0.76 4.84 1.73
N CYS A 310 0.68 5.08 0.42
CA CYS A 310 -0.35 5.81 -0.35
C CYS A 310 0.24 6.15 -1.73
N SER A 311 -0.40 5.74 -2.83
CA SER A 311 -0.19 6.38 -4.14
C SER A 311 -1.52 6.53 -4.86
N PHE A 312 -1.80 7.71 -5.38
CA PHE A 312 -2.78 7.89 -6.44
C PHE A 312 -2.22 8.90 -7.44
N VAL A 313 -2.49 8.66 -8.72
CA VAL A 313 -2.19 9.59 -9.80
C VAL A 313 -3.40 9.67 -10.69
N SER A 314 -3.71 10.88 -11.12
CA SER A 314 -4.59 11.14 -12.25
C SER A 314 -4.07 12.35 -13.01
N HIS A 315 -4.11 12.27 -14.33
CA HIS A 315 -3.63 13.32 -15.23
C HIS A 315 -4.75 14.34 -15.49
N GLY A 316 -4.45 15.64 -15.39
CA GLY A 316 -5.41 16.72 -15.63
C GLY A 316 -6.17 17.21 -14.39
N ILE A 317 -5.68 16.91 -13.19
CA ILE A 317 -6.22 17.45 -11.93
C ILE A 317 -5.44 18.70 -11.52
N ASP A 318 -6.17 19.72 -11.08
CA ASP A 318 -5.61 20.82 -10.30
C ASP A 318 -5.12 20.27 -8.95
N TYR A 319 -3.80 20.10 -8.84
CA TYR A 319 -3.14 19.59 -7.64
C TYR A 319 -3.00 20.65 -6.54
N GLY A 320 -3.50 21.87 -6.77
CA GLY A 320 -3.45 22.99 -5.84
C GLY A 320 -2.05 23.56 -5.63
N ASP A 321 -1.90 24.37 -4.59
CA ASP A 321 -0.62 24.99 -4.25
C ASP A 321 0.32 24.01 -3.53
N ILE A 322 1.50 23.81 -4.12
CA ILE A 322 2.57 22.96 -3.58
C ILE A 322 3.79 23.76 -3.12
N SER A 323 3.70 25.10 -3.04
CA SER A 323 4.82 25.98 -2.73
C SER A 323 5.53 25.61 -1.42
N GLN A 324 4.77 25.30 -0.37
CA GLN A 324 5.32 24.86 0.93
C GLN A 324 6.12 23.54 0.81
N ARG A 325 5.70 22.61 -0.05
CA ARG A 325 6.42 21.34 -0.28
C ARG A 325 7.70 21.57 -1.08
N VAL A 326 7.68 22.49 -2.04
CA VAL A 326 8.87 22.91 -2.81
C VAL A 326 9.87 23.62 -1.91
N GLU A 327 9.42 24.52 -1.03
CA GLU A 327 10.28 25.20 -0.07
C GLU A 327 10.91 24.23 0.93
N LEU A 328 10.14 23.28 1.47
CA LEU A 328 10.66 22.22 2.33
C LEU A 328 11.76 21.39 1.64
N ARG A 329 11.56 21.03 0.36
CA ARG A 329 12.57 20.32 -0.43
C ARG A 329 13.88 21.12 -0.53
N LYS A 330 13.77 22.43 -0.72
CA LYS A 330 14.94 23.34 -0.81
C LYS A 330 15.64 23.47 0.54
N SER A 331 14.90 23.70 1.62
CA SER A 331 15.47 23.91 2.96
C SER A 331 16.18 22.67 3.49
N LEU A 332 15.67 21.48 3.18
CA LEU A 332 16.30 20.20 3.51
C LEU A 332 17.40 19.77 2.53
N GLN A 333 17.69 20.56 1.49
CA GLN A 333 18.70 20.27 0.47
C GLN A 333 18.54 18.87 -0.16
N CYS A 334 17.30 18.48 -0.44
CA CYS A 334 16.99 17.15 -0.96
C CYS A 334 17.64 16.91 -2.33
N LYS A 335 18.02 15.65 -2.59
CA LYS A 335 18.59 15.21 -3.88
C LYS A 335 17.57 15.29 -5.03
N SER A 336 18.06 15.18 -6.26
CA SER A 336 17.22 15.13 -7.46
C SER A 336 16.52 13.76 -7.59
N PHE A 337 15.47 13.71 -8.40
CA PHE A 337 14.81 12.45 -8.71
C PHE A 337 15.70 11.53 -9.56
N GLU A 338 16.54 12.10 -10.42
CA GLU A 338 17.58 11.36 -11.15
C GLU A 338 18.55 10.66 -10.18
N TRP A 339 19.06 11.37 -9.17
CA TRP A 339 19.89 10.77 -8.14
C TRP A 339 19.17 9.62 -7.41
N TYR A 340 17.87 9.77 -7.13
CA TYR A 340 17.07 8.70 -6.54
C TYR A 340 17.00 7.47 -7.46
N LEU A 341 16.74 7.65 -8.75
CA LEU A 341 16.70 6.54 -9.71
C LEU A 341 18.09 5.90 -9.91
N ASP A 342 19.19 6.65 -9.76
CA ASP A 342 20.54 6.11 -9.90
C ASP A 342 21.02 5.38 -8.64
N ASN A 343 20.59 5.80 -7.45
CA ASN A 343 21.19 5.35 -6.18
C ASN A 343 20.24 4.57 -5.26
N VAL A 344 18.92 4.77 -5.41
CA VAL A 344 17.90 4.15 -4.55
C VAL A 344 17.06 3.14 -5.32
N TYR A 345 16.72 3.43 -6.58
CA TYR A 345 15.93 2.53 -7.43
C TYR A 345 16.56 2.28 -8.83
N PRO A 346 17.80 1.78 -8.90
CA PRO A 346 18.50 1.56 -10.18
C PRO A 346 17.84 0.51 -11.07
N GLU A 347 17.05 -0.39 -10.51
CA GLU A 347 16.32 -1.42 -11.26
C GLU A 347 15.08 -0.87 -12.00
N MET A 348 14.64 0.36 -11.69
CA MET A 348 13.50 0.97 -12.36
C MET A 348 13.83 1.27 -13.83
N ARG A 349 13.11 0.62 -14.74
CA ARG A 349 13.27 0.82 -16.19
C ARG A 349 13.03 2.29 -16.56
N ARG A 350 13.88 2.85 -17.42
CA ARG A 350 13.73 4.21 -17.96
C ARG A 350 13.34 4.16 -19.43
N TYR A 351 12.45 5.05 -19.85
CA TYR A 351 11.86 5.08 -21.19
C TYR A 351 12.31 6.34 -21.98
N ASN A 352 13.63 6.59 -22.02
CA ASN A 352 14.25 7.80 -22.59
C ASN A 352 14.11 7.94 -24.13
N ASP A 353 13.74 6.86 -24.80
CA ASP A 353 13.46 6.72 -26.23
C ASP A 353 12.02 7.11 -26.59
N THR A 354 11.17 7.45 -25.62
CA THR A 354 9.74 7.73 -25.85
C THR A 354 9.53 9.08 -26.54
N LEU A 355 8.74 9.09 -27.61
CA LEU A 355 8.25 10.30 -28.28
C LEU A 355 6.82 10.64 -27.86
N TYR A 356 5.93 9.65 -27.85
CA TYR A 356 4.52 9.81 -27.52
C TYR A 356 4.05 8.72 -26.55
N TYR A 357 3.12 9.04 -25.65
CA TYR A 357 2.56 8.07 -24.71
C TYR A 357 1.12 8.37 -24.30
N GLY A 358 0.42 7.37 -23.76
CA GLY A 358 -0.97 7.46 -23.31
C GLY A 358 -1.94 6.83 -24.30
N GLU A 359 -3.21 7.21 -24.21
CA GLU A 359 -4.27 6.66 -25.06
C GLU A 359 -3.99 6.89 -26.56
N ILE A 360 -4.19 5.84 -27.36
CA ILE A 360 -4.07 5.89 -28.82
C ILE A 360 -5.48 5.91 -29.41
N ARG A 361 -5.82 6.99 -30.12
CA ARG A 361 -7.16 7.23 -30.66
C ARG A 361 -7.15 7.42 -32.16
N ASN A 362 -8.17 6.87 -32.83
CA ASN A 362 -8.40 7.04 -34.26
C ASN A 362 -9.47 8.11 -34.51
N SER A 363 -9.30 8.93 -35.56
CA SER A 363 -10.26 9.97 -35.91
C SER A 363 -11.65 9.44 -36.34
N LYS A 364 -11.75 8.20 -36.85
CA LYS A 364 -13.03 7.59 -37.26
C LYS A 364 -13.85 7.04 -36.07
N ALA A 365 -13.20 6.73 -34.96
CA ALA A 365 -13.84 6.16 -33.78
C ALA A 365 -13.22 6.75 -32.50
N SER A 366 -13.41 8.06 -32.29
CA SER A 366 -12.77 8.82 -31.20
C SER A 366 -13.18 8.40 -29.78
N HIS A 367 -14.28 7.65 -29.64
CA HIS A 367 -14.75 7.07 -28.38
C HIS A 367 -14.09 5.72 -28.06
N LEU A 368 -13.34 5.15 -29.00
CA LEU A 368 -12.59 3.89 -28.85
C LEU A 368 -11.10 4.17 -28.82
N CYS A 369 -10.40 3.42 -27.97
CA CYS A 369 -8.97 3.46 -27.79
C CYS A 369 -8.37 2.11 -28.16
N VAL A 370 -7.13 2.11 -28.66
CA VAL A 370 -6.36 0.87 -28.83
C VAL A 370 -6.13 0.26 -27.45
N ASP A 371 -6.37 -1.03 -27.33
CA ASP A 371 -6.36 -1.79 -26.08
C ASP A 371 -5.56 -3.09 -26.27
N GLN A 372 -4.85 -3.53 -25.24
CA GLN A 372 -4.15 -4.82 -25.23
C GLN A 372 -5.10 -6.01 -25.37
N GLY A 373 -6.36 -5.86 -24.97
CA GLY A 373 -7.32 -6.96 -24.90
C GLY A 373 -6.92 -8.04 -23.90
N MET A 374 -7.54 -9.22 -24.04
CA MET A 374 -7.17 -10.38 -23.22
C MET A 374 -5.77 -10.85 -23.59
N LYS A 375 -4.91 -11.06 -22.59
CA LYS A 375 -3.49 -11.33 -22.79
C LYS A 375 -3.25 -12.57 -23.67
N GLU A 376 -4.08 -13.61 -23.52
CA GLU A 376 -4.01 -14.88 -24.26
C GLU A 376 -4.32 -14.75 -25.75
N ASN A 377 -5.07 -13.72 -26.17
CA ASN A 377 -5.45 -13.57 -27.58
C ASN A 377 -4.29 -13.08 -28.46
N HIS A 378 -3.21 -12.61 -27.84
CA HIS A 378 -2.04 -12.11 -28.52
C HIS A 378 -2.28 -11.06 -29.62
N THR A 379 -3.40 -10.34 -29.55
CA THR A 379 -3.84 -9.42 -30.60
C THR A 379 -4.37 -8.14 -29.97
N ALA A 380 -3.94 -6.97 -30.45
CA ALA A 380 -4.46 -5.68 -30.01
C ALA A 380 -5.89 -5.47 -30.52
N THR A 381 -6.72 -4.80 -29.73
CA THR A 381 -8.14 -4.58 -30.03
C THR A 381 -8.54 -3.12 -29.82
N LEU A 382 -9.83 -2.82 -30.02
CA LEU A 382 -10.44 -1.56 -29.62
C LEU A 382 -11.34 -1.78 -28.41
N HIS A 383 -11.34 -0.82 -27.49
CA HIS A 383 -12.24 -0.80 -26.34
C HIS A 383 -12.68 0.66 -26.06
N PRO A 384 -13.86 0.89 -25.46
CA PRO A 384 -14.24 2.21 -24.98
C PRO A 384 -13.13 2.86 -24.16
N CYS A 385 -12.77 4.10 -24.51
CA CYS A 385 -11.67 4.82 -23.87
C CYS A 385 -11.96 5.05 -22.38
N HIS A 386 -11.06 4.57 -21.51
CA HIS A 386 -11.10 4.77 -20.07
C HIS A 386 -9.77 5.26 -19.48
N GLY A 387 -8.67 5.17 -20.24
CA GLY A 387 -7.37 5.76 -19.86
C GLY A 387 -6.59 5.00 -18.79
N TRP A 388 -6.82 3.69 -18.66
CA TRP A 388 -6.12 2.81 -17.71
C TRP A 388 -5.14 1.88 -18.44
N GLY A 389 -4.27 1.19 -17.70
CA GLY A 389 -3.14 0.38 -18.17
C GLY A 389 -3.31 -0.42 -19.47
N PRO A 390 -4.42 -1.14 -19.71
CA PRO A 390 -4.62 -1.88 -20.98
C PRO A 390 -4.65 -0.98 -22.24
N GLN A 391 -4.97 0.30 -22.08
CA GLN A 391 -5.09 1.29 -23.16
C GLN A 391 -3.93 2.28 -23.25
N LEU A 392 -2.92 2.11 -22.40
CA LEU A 392 -1.74 2.97 -22.44
C LEU A 392 -0.83 2.48 -23.58
N GLY A 393 -0.55 3.38 -24.51
CA GLY A 393 0.40 3.15 -25.60
C GLY A 393 1.67 3.94 -25.41
N ARG A 394 2.77 3.47 -25.99
CA ARG A 394 4.06 4.18 -26.05
C ARG A 394 4.68 4.03 -27.43
N TYR A 395 5.02 5.15 -28.06
CA TYR A 395 5.72 5.20 -29.34
C TYR A 395 7.14 5.72 -29.18
N THR A 396 8.12 5.02 -29.74
CA THR A 396 9.55 5.28 -29.54
C THR A 396 10.22 5.97 -30.73
N LYS A 397 11.43 6.51 -30.52
CA LYS A 397 12.30 7.09 -31.56
C LYS A 397 12.64 6.10 -32.67
N GLU A 398 12.72 4.82 -32.34
CA GLU A 398 13.00 3.71 -33.26
C GLU A 398 11.75 3.27 -34.05
N GLY A 399 10.60 3.86 -33.75
CA GLY A 399 9.33 3.59 -34.40
C GLY A 399 8.60 2.37 -33.86
N GLN A 400 8.89 1.94 -32.63
CA GLN A 400 8.18 0.82 -32.00
C GLN A 400 6.93 1.32 -31.30
N LEU A 401 5.83 0.57 -31.39
CA LEU A 401 4.58 0.88 -30.71
C LEU A 401 4.30 -0.19 -29.65
N PHE A 402 4.43 0.18 -28.39
CA PHE A 402 4.11 -0.67 -27.23
C PHE A 402 2.69 -0.38 -26.76
N LEU A 403 2.01 -1.41 -26.25
CA LEU A 403 0.76 -1.28 -25.51
C LEU A 403 0.95 -1.89 -24.13
N GLY A 404 0.32 -1.31 -23.11
CA GLY A 404 0.34 -1.79 -21.74
C GLY A 404 0.79 -0.75 -20.71
N PRO A 405 0.70 -1.11 -19.42
CA PRO A 405 1.17 -0.27 -18.32
C PRO A 405 2.69 -0.12 -18.38
N LEU A 406 3.21 1.10 -18.18
CA LEU A 406 4.64 1.35 -18.13
C LEU A 406 5.26 0.66 -16.90
N GLY A 407 5.83 -0.52 -17.15
CA GLY A 407 6.39 -1.39 -16.11
C GLY A 407 7.54 -0.76 -15.31
N SER A 408 7.80 -1.35 -14.14
CA SER A 408 8.95 -0.99 -13.31
C SER A 408 10.14 -1.93 -13.55
N THR A 409 10.03 -3.16 -13.06
CA THR A 409 11.11 -4.17 -13.03
C THR A 409 10.74 -5.46 -13.80
N GLY A 410 9.49 -5.60 -14.25
CA GLY A 410 8.97 -6.80 -14.92
C GLY A 410 8.88 -6.71 -16.46
N ASP A 411 8.35 -7.78 -17.06
CA ASP A 411 8.16 -7.92 -18.52
C ASP A 411 7.03 -7.02 -19.04
N ASP A 412 7.41 -5.88 -19.61
CA ASP A 412 6.49 -4.95 -20.27
C ASP A 412 7.07 -4.58 -21.65
N THR A 413 7.15 -5.59 -22.52
CA THR A 413 7.81 -5.45 -23.82
C THR A 413 6.92 -5.93 -24.96
N ARG A 414 5.59 -5.87 -24.80
CA ARG A 414 4.69 -6.24 -25.90
C ARG A 414 4.53 -5.06 -26.87
N CYS A 415 4.98 -5.23 -28.09
CA CYS A 415 4.72 -4.28 -29.18
C CYS A 415 3.70 -4.82 -30.16
N VAL A 416 3.08 -3.86 -30.84
CA VAL A 416 2.22 -4.06 -32.00
C VAL A 416 3.10 -4.45 -33.19
N VAL A 417 2.77 -5.59 -33.81
CA VAL A 417 3.52 -6.21 -34.89
C VAL A 417 2.60 -6.55 -36.06
N ASP A 418 3.14 -6.38 -37.26
CA ASP A 418 2.60 -6.97 -38.48
C ASP A 418 3.38 -8.26 -38.79
N ASP A 419 2.75 -9.42 -38.56
CA ASP A 419 3.34 -10.74 -38.80
C ASP A 419 3.24 -11.18 -40.27
N GLN A 420 2.64 -10.37 -41.14
CA GLN A 420 2.35 -10.62 -42.57
C GLN A 420 1.36 -11.77 -42.84
N ILE A 421 0.84 -12.42 -41.79
CA ILE A 421 -0.06 -13.56 -41.90
C ILE A 421 -1.46 -13.11 -41.51
N SER A 422 -1.58 -12.46 -40.36
CA SER A 422 -2.83 -11.99 -39.81
C SER A 422 -3.25 -10.66 -40.44
N SER A 423 -4.56 -10.47 -40.58
CA SER A 423 -5.16 -9.16 -40.81
C SER A 423 -5.34 -8.36 -39.52
N PHE A 424 -5.02 -8.94 -38.35
CA PHE A 424 -5.11 -8.28 -37.05
C PHE A 424 -3.72 -7.96 -36.47
N PRO A 425 -3.55 -6.81 -35.80
CA PRO A 425 -2.29 -6.43 -35.18
C PRO A 425 -1.90 -7.36 -34.03
N GLN A 426 -0.78 -8.06 -34.16
CA GLN A 426 -0.31 -9.00 -33.15
C GLN A 426 0.42 -8.25 -32.02
N LEU A 427 0.30 -8.75 -30.80
CA LEU A 427 1.00 -8.26 -29.61
C LEU A 427 2.05 -9.26 -29.16
N LEU A 428 3.30 -9.02 -29.53
CA LEU A 428 4.41 -9.95 -29.31
C LEU A 428 5.51 -9.28 -28.48
N ASN A 429 6.33 -10.10 -27.80
CA ASN A 429 7.47 -9.59 -27.05
C ASN A 429 8.53 -9.05 -28.03
N CYS A 430 8.80 -7.74 -27.97
CA CYS A 430 9.67 -7.03 -28.91
C CYS A 430 11.10 -7.52 -28.90
N ASP A 431 11.60 -7.97 -27.75
CA ASP A 431 13.00 -8.38 -27.58
C ASP A 431 13.23 -9.75 -28.22
N LYS A 432 12.19 -10.58 -28.26
CA LYS A 432 12.23 -11.92 -28.87
C LYS A 432 12.09 -11.90 -30.40
N LEU A 433 11.74 -10.74 -30.99
CA LEU A 433 11.55 -10.60 -32.43
C LEU A 433 12.84 -10.19 -33.14
N THR A 434 13.33 -11.07 -34.00
CA THR A 434 14.54 -10.85 -34.81
C THR A 434 14.31 -9.93 -36.01
N ASN A 435 13.12 -9.96 -36.62
CA ASN A 435 12.79 -9.09 -37.75
C ASN A 435 12.36 -7.71 -37.27
N VAL A 436 13.29 -6.75 -37.34
CA VAL A 436 13.06 -5.36 -36.90
C VAL A 436 11.96 -4.67 -37.71
N LYS A 437 11.86 -4.93 -39.02
CA LYS A 437 10.91 -4.20 -39.87
C LYS A 437 9.45 -4.50 -39.50
N GLN A 438 9.14 -5.74 -39.09
CA GLN A 438 7.79 -6.16 -38.69
C GLN A 438 7.28 -5.43 -37.44
N LYS A 439 8.18 -5.03 -36.54
CA LYS A 439 7.85 -4.34 -35.27
C LYS A 439 8.03 -2.82 -35.31
N THR A 440 8.29 -2.25 -36.49
CA THR A 440 8.52 -0.81 -36.66
C THR A 440 7.45 -0.15 -37.50
N TRP A 441 7.10 1.08 -37.13
CA TRP A 441 6.02 1.87 -37.68
C TRP A 441 6.54 3.27 -38.04
N HIS A 442 6.06 3.83 -39.15
CA HIS A 442 6.14 5.26 -39.45
C HIS A 442 4.91 5.95 -38.88
N PHE A 443 5.13 6.97 -38.04
CA PHE A 443 4.05 7.73 -37.41
C PHE A 443 4.49 9.13 -36.97
N SER A 444 3.63 10.10 -37.25
CA SER A 444 3.61 11.43 -36.63
C SER A 444 2.18 11.71 -36.15
N GLN A 445 2.03 12.63 -35.20
CA GLN A 445 0.70 13.00 -34.68
C GLN A 445 -0.24 13.43 -35.81
N ASN A 446 -1.49 12.94 -35.78
CA ASN A 446 -2.51 13.15 -36.81
C ASN A 446 -2.22 12.53 -38.18
N GLU A 447 -1.28 11.58 -38.28
CA GLU A 447 -1.00 10.82 -39.50
C GLU A 447 -1.42 9.35 -39.38
N SER A 448 -1.24 8.58 -40.45
CA SER A 448 -1.46 7.14 -40.46
C SER A 448 -0.33 6.41 -39.74
N LEU A 449 -0.65 5.28 -39.09
CA LEU A 449 0.32 4.35 -38.49
C LEU A 449 0.68 3.29 -39.52
N ILE A 450 1.84 3.41 -40.17
CA ILE A 450 2.24 2.57 -41.31
C ILE A 450 3.34 1.60 -40.90
N ASN A 451 3.16 0.29 -41.11
CA ASN A 451 4.20 -0.70 -40.84
C ASN A 451 5.35 -0.59 -41.86
N ARG A 452 6.61 -0.60 -41.40
CA ARG A 452 7.77 -0.42 -42.29
C ARG A 452 8.12 -1.65 -43.15
N ALA A 453 7.65 -2.84 -42.78
CA ALA A 453 7.89 -4.05 -43.57
C ALA A 453 6.88 -4.21 -44.71
N THR A 454 5.60 -4.00 -44.41
CA THR A 454 4.50 -4.34 -45.33
C THR A 454 3.88 -3.15 -46.02
N GLY A 455 4.07 -1.93 -45.49
CA GLY A 455 3.35 -0.74 -45.92
C GLY A 455 1.85 -0.76 -45.55
N ARG A 456 1.37 -1.77 -44.82
CA ARG A 456 0.00 -1.80 -44.29
C ARG A 456 -0.17 -0.76 -43.18
N CYS A 457 -1.36 -0.19 -43.12
CA CYS A 457 -1.75 0.73 -42.06
C CYS A 457 -2.52 0.01 -40.96
N LEU A 458 -2.32 0.47 -39.72
CA LEU A 458 -3.23 0.20 -38.61
C LEU A 458 -4.51 1.01 -38.82
N GLU A 459 -5.64 0.35 -38.94
CA GLU A 459 -6.89 0.95 -39.40
C GLU A 459 -8.08 0.44 -38.57
N VAL A 460 -9.13 1.26 -38.50
CA VAL A 460 -10.40 0.94 -37.85
C VAL A 460 -11.47 0.69 -38.91
N VAL A 461 -12.14 -0.46 -38.85
CA VAL A 461 -13.22 -0.84 -39.78
C VAL A 461 -14.50 -1.23 -39.02
N PRO A 462 -15.69 -1.03 -39.60
CA PRO A 462 -16.92 -1.57 -39.02
C PRO A 462 -16.86 -3.09 -38.91
N ALA A 463 -17.35 -3.66 -37.81
CA ALA A 463 -17.45 -5.11 -37.65
C ALA A 463 -18.65 -5.64 -38.46
N ASN A 464 -18.46 -6.72 -39.22
CA ASN A 464 -19.51 -7.31 -40.07
C ASN A 464 -20.52 -8.18 -39.31
N VAL A 465 -20.17 -8.67 -38.10
CA VAL A 465 -20.95 -9.69 -37.36
C VAL A 465 -21.55 -9.16 -36.06
N TYR A 466 -20.93 -8.13 -35.45
CA TYR A 466 -21.40 -7.50 -34.22
C TYR A 466 -21.47 -5.99 -34.42
N PHE A 467 -22.37 -5.29 -33.73
CA PHE A 467 -22.32 -3.83 -33.67
C PHE A 467 -20.98 -3.41 -33.03
N GLY A 468 -20.12 -2.75 -33.79
CA GLY A 468 -18.81 -2.31 -33.30
C GLY A 468 -17.79 -2.00 -34.38
N HIS A 469 -16.55 -1.78 -33.95
CA HIS A 469 -15.41 -1.53 -34.81
C HIS A 469 -14.30 -2.56 -34.52
N LEU A 470 -13.50 -2.90 -35.53
CA LEU A 470 -12.35 -3.78 -35.43
C LEU A 470 -11.06 -3.00 -35.73
N LEU A 471 -9.98 -3.38 -35.05
CA LEU A 471 -8.63 -2.94 -35.35
C LEU A 471 -7.98 -3.91 -36.33
N VAL A 472 -7.56 -3.44 -37.50
CA VAL A 472 -7.05 -4.29 -38.58
C VAL A 472 -5.80 -3.71 -39.25
N LEU A 473 -5.09 -4.57 -39.97
CA LEU A 473 -3.95 -4.25 -40.82
C LEU A 473 -4.35 -4.40 -42.30
N GLN A 474 -4.46 -3.28 -43.00
CA GLN A 474 -4.92 -3.24 -44.40
C GLN A 474 -4.21 -2.11 -45.19
N PRO A 475 -4.40 -2.01 -46.51
CA PRO A 475 -3.92 -0.86 -47.27
C PRO A 475 -4.43 0.46 -46.68
N CYS A 476 -3.58 1.48 -46.66
CA CYS A 476 -3.85 2.76 -46.03
C CYS A 476 -5.07 3.46 -46.65
N SER A 477 -6.06 3.83 -45.84
CA SER A 477 -7.25 4.57 -46.26
C SER A 477 -7.20 6.05 -45.87
N GLY A 478 -6.07 6.51 -45.33
CA GLY A 478 -5.88 7.88 -44.82
C GLY A 478 -6.44 8.09 -43.41
N GLN A 479 -6.61 7.03 -42.62
CA GLN A 479 -6.99 7.18 -41.21
C GLN A 479 -5.89 7.85 -40.40
N ARG A 480 -6.31 8.68 -39.44
CA ARG A 480 -5.43 9.49 -38.62
C ARG A 480 -5.47 9.03 -37.18
N TRP A 481 -4.28 8.88 -36.60
CA TRP A 481 -4.09 8.47 -35.23
C TRP A 481 -3.49 9.58 -34.40
N THR A 482 -3.85 9.59 -33.12
CA THR A 482 -3.31 10.51 -32.11
C THR A 482 -2.92 9.72 -30.89
N ILE A 483 -1.77 10.06 -30.31
CA ILE A 483 -1.34 9.54 -29.02
C ILE A 483 -1.39 10.70 -28.03
N LYS A 484 -2.14 10.53 -26.95
CA LYS A 484 -2.59 11.59 -26.03
C LYS A 484 -1.51 12.58 -25.60
N ASN A 485 -0.34 12.08 -25.19
CA ASN A 485 0.74 12.91 -24.67
C ASN A 485 1.97 12.87 -25.58
N THR A 486 2.67 14.00 -25.64
CA THR A 486 3.94 14.15 -26.35
C THR A 486 5.03 14.49 -25.35
N MET A 487 6.15 13.78 -25.40
CA MET A 487 7.32 14.06 -24.58
C MET A 487 7.95 15.39 -25.03
N LYS A 488 8.21 16.29 -24.09
CA LYS A 488 9.02 17.48 -24.38
C LYS A 488 10.45 17.02 -24.64
N GLN A 489 10.96 17.35 -25.83
CA GLN A 489 12.33 17.05 -26.23
C GLN A 489 13.33 18.04 -25.62
#